data_AF-A0A2I0I2D4-F1
#
_entry.id   AF-A0A2I0I2D4-F1
#
_cell.length_a   1.000
_cell.length_b   1.000
_cell.length_c   1.000
_cell.angle_alpha   90.00
_cell.angle_beta   90.00
_cell.angle_gamma   90.00
#
_symmetry.space_group_name_H-M   'P 1'
#
loop_
_entity.id
_entity.type
_entity.pdbx_description
1 polymer ?
#
loop_
_entity_poly.entity_id
_entity_poly.type
_entity_poly.pdbx_seq_one_letter_code
_entity_poly.pdbx_strand_id
1 'polypeptide(L)'
;MGCVVSPCVFWIYYKAFDDLGIDGSEYPAPIASVYRSMAQLGVDGFSSLPNNCLNLCYGFFAAAVVINGVRDLTGKRWSRFIPVPMAMAMPFYIGAYFAIDMCIGSLVLLVWEKRNKTEAKAFIPAIASGLICGEGIWSLPSSIIAFAGAKPPFCLKLKF
;
A
#
# COMPACT_ATOMS: atom_id res chain seq x y z
N MET A 1 -12.72 13.04 10.39
CA MET A 1 -13.34 12.79 9.07
C MET A 1 -13.36 11.30 8.74
N GLY A 2 -12.21 10.63 8.62
CA GLY A 2 -12.13 9.21 8.20
C GLY A 2 -12.97 8.23 9.04
N CYS A 3 -13.00 8.38 10.36
CA CYS A 3 -13.77 7.51 11.26
C CYS A 3 -15.29 7.52 11.03
N VAL A 4 -15.83 8.55 10.36
CA VAL A 4 -17.25 8.67 10.03
C VAL A 4 -17.49 8.37 8.56
N VAL A 5 -16.62 8.86 7.67
CA VAL A 5 -16.77 8.65 6.23
C VAL A 5 -16.56 7.18 5.85
N SER A 6 -15.53 6.52 6.39
CA SER A 6 -15.26 5.11 6.09
C SER A 6 -16.42 4.17 6.44
N PRO A 7 -17.02 4.18 7.65
CA PRO A 7 -18.14 3.29 7.95
C PRO A 7 -19.38 3.65 7.13
N CYS A 8 -19.64 4.93 6.84
CA CYS A 8 -20.75 5.32 5.97
C CYS A 8 -20.60 4.79 4.55
N VAL A 9 -19.42 4.92 3.95
CA VAL A 9 -19.14 4.37 2.62
C VAL A 9 -19.21 2.84 2.64
N PHE A 10 -18.58 2.20 3.63
CA PHE A 10 -18.65 0.75 3.79
C PHE A 10 -20.10 0.25 3.89
N TRP A 11 -20.95 0.94 4.65
CA TRP A 11 -22.35 0.58 4.81
C TRP A 11 -23.15 0.64 3.50
N ILE A 12 -22.84 1.61 2.64
CA ILE A 12 -23.46 1.72 1.30
C ILE A 12 -23.05 0.51 0.46
N TYR A 13 -21.76 0.19 0.41
CA TYR A 13 -21.25 -0.98 -0.31
C TYR A 13 -21.88 -2.27 0.23
N TYR A 14 -21.86 -2.46 1.55
CA TYR A 14 -22.42 -3.64 2.22
C TYR A 14 -23.91 -3.86 1.91
N LYS A 15 -24.67 -2.79 1.66
CA LYS A 15 -26.08 -2.87 1.25
C LYS A 15 -26.28 -3.05 -0.26
N ALA A 16 -25.30 -2.65 -1.06
CA ALA A 16 -25.41 -2.66 -2.52
C ALA A 16 -24.91 -3.97 -3.15
N PHE A 17 -23.98 -4.67 -2.50
CA PHE A 17 -23.38 -5.90 -3.00
C PHE A 17 -23.45 -7.00 -1.93
N ASP A 18 -24.18 -8.08 -2.21
CA ASP A 18 -24.31 -9.22 -1.30
C ASP A 18 -23.06 -10.12 -1.29
N ASP A 19 -22.17 -9.98 -2.28
CA ASP A 19 -20.97 -10.79 -2.50
C ASP A 19 -19.66 -10.11 -2.09
N LEU A 20 -19.73 -8.99 -1.38
CA LEU A 20 -18.55 -8.24 -0.90
C LEU A 20 -17.58 -9.10 -0.09
N GLY A 21 -16.32 -9.07 -0.49
CA GLY A 21 -15.22 -9.73 0.22
C GLY A 21 -15.14 -11.24 0.00
N ILE A 22 -15.99 -11.81 -0.87
CA ILE A 22 -15.92 -13.22 -1.27
C ILE A 22 -14.89 -13.36 -2.40
N ASP A 23 -14.04 -14.38 -2.32
CA ASP A 23 -13.06 -14.70 -3.37
C ASP A 23 -13.78 -15.01 -4.69
N GLY A 24 -13.52 -14.20 -5.72
CA GLY A 24 -14.14 -14.31 -7.05
C GLY A 24 -15.34 -13.38 -7.30
N SER A 25 -15.76 -12.59 -6.31
CA SER A 25 -16.72 -11.49 -6.47
C SER A 25 -16.13 -10.29 -7.23
N GLU A 26 -16.94 -9.28 -7.51
CA GLU A 26 -16.48 -8.02 -8.11
C GLU A 26 -15.56 -7.21 -7.16
N TYR A 27 -15.66 -7.46 -5.85
CA TYR A 27 -14.87 -6.82 -4.80
C TYR A 27 -14.28 -7.85 -3.82
N PRO A 28 -13.22 -8.58 -4.22
CA PRO A 28 -12.52 -9.49 -3.32
C PRO A 28 -11.81 -8.72 -2.19
N ALA A 29 -11.58 -9.39 -1.06
CA ALA A 29 -10.87 -8.83 0.08
C ALA A 29 -9.46 -9.46 0.22
N PRO A 30 -8.52 -9.16 -0.69
CA PRO A 30 -7.21 -9.84 -0.73
C PRO A 30 -6.43 -9.65 0.57
N ILE A 31 -6.51 -8.45 1.14
CA ILE A 31 -5.86 -8.09 2.40
C ILE A 31 -6.45 -8.85 3.61
N ALA A 32 -7.72 -9.28 3.55
CA ALA A 32 -8.34 -10.03 4.65
C ALA A 32 -7.72 -11.41 4.83
N SER A 33 -7.29 -12.07 3.74
CA SER A 33 -6.59 -13.36 3.80
C SER A 33 -5.26 -13.26 4.58
N VAL A 34 -4.56 -12.13 4.41
CA VAL A 34 -3.27 -11.91 5.06
C VAL A 34 -3.45 -11.55 6.53
N TYR A 35 -4.44 -10.72 6.86
CA TYR A 35 -4.80 -10.46 8.27
C TYR A 35 -5.27 -11.72 8.99
N ARG A 36 -5.99 -12.62 8.31
CA ARG A 36 -6.35 -13.92 8.87
C ARG A 36 -5.10 -14.73 9.20
N SER A 37 -4.13 -14.78 8.29
CA SER A 37 -2.86 -15.47 8.53
C SER A 37 -2.12 -14.87 9.73
N MET A 38 -2.08 -13.54 9.86
CA MET A 38 -1.51 -12.87 11.03
C MET A 38 -2.25 -13.19 12.33
N ALA A 39 -3.59 -13.24 12.29
CA ALA A 39 -4.39 -13.60 13.46
C ALA A 39 -4.15 -15.06 13.88
N GLN A 40 -4.05 -15.98 12.92
CA GLN A 40 -3.72 -17.39 13.19
C GLN A 40 -2.34 -17.53 13.83
N LEU A 41 -1.33 -16.77 13.37
CA LEU A 41 -0.02 -16.72 14.01
C LEU A 41 -0.08 -16.21 15.46
N GLY A 42 -0.99 -15.27 15.75
CA GLY A 42 -1.21 -14.76 17.10
C GLY A 42 -1.88 -15.77 18.04
N VAL A 43 -2.71 -16.67 17.51
CA VAL A 43 -3.47 -17.66 18.30
C VAL A 43 -2.74 -18.99 18.41
N ASP A 44 -2.27 -19.55 17.29
CA ASP A 44 -1.61 -20.87 17.23
C ASP A 44 -0.11 -20.78 17.56
N GLY A 45 0.42 -19.57 17.71
CA GLY A 45 1.80 -19.28 18.07
C GLY A 45 2.82 -19.57 16.95
N PHE A 46 4.09 -19.35 17.26
CA PHE A 46 5.18 -19.49 16.28
C PHE A 46 5.41 -20.92 15.76
N SER A 47 4.73 -21.90 16.35
CA SER A 47 4.70 -23.31 15.95
C SER A 47 4.02 -23.57 14.62
N SER A 48 3.14 -22.66 14.17
CA SER A 48 2.44 -22.79 12.89
C SER A 48 3.21 -22.21 11.70
N LEU A 49 4.38 -21.59 11.92
CA LEU A 49 5.18 -21.07 10.81
C LEU A 49 5.96 -22.19 10.10
N PRO A 50 6.13 -22.08 8.76
CA PRO A 50 6.95 -23.01 8.01
C PRO A 50 8.41 -23.04 8.51
N ASN A 51 9.05 -24.20 8.38
CA ASN A 51 10.45 -24.41 8.78
C ASN A 51 11.37 -23.34 8.16
N ASN A 52 12.29 -22.80 8.97
CA ASN A 52 13.21 -21.69 8.67
C ASN A 52 12.61 -20.27 8.56
N CYS A 53 11.29 -20.09 8.69
CA CYS A 53 10.70 -18.75 8.62
C CYS A 53 11.23 -17.82 9.73
N LEU A 54 11.36 -18.33 10.96
CA LEU A 54 11.94 -17.59 12.08
C LEU A 54 13.40 -17.17 11.82
N ASN A 55 14.22 -18.05 11.25
CA ASN A 55 15.61 -17.71 10.90
C ASN A 55 15.67 -16.60 9.84
N LEU A 56 14.78 -16.64 8.84
CA LEU A 56 14.65 -15.57 7.86
C LEU A 56 14.19 -14.26 8.51
N CYS A 57 13.19 -14.30 9.41
CA CYS A 57 12.70 -13.14 10.14
C CYS A 57 13.81 -12.50 10.98
N TYR A 58 14.59 -13.29 11.73
CA TYR A 58 15.74 -12.78 12.48
C TYR A 58 16.80 -12.19 11.56
N GLY A 59 17.08 -12.82 10.42
CA GLY A 59 18.02 -12.32 9.40
C GLY A 59 17.59 -10.97 8.83
N PHE A 60 16.34 -10.85 8.38
CA PHE A 60 15.80 -9.59 7.86
C PHE A 60 15.67 -8.52 8.93
N PHE A 61 15.34 -8.87 10.16
CA PHE A 61 15.31 -7.94 11.28
C PHE A 61 16.71 -7.38 11.56
N ALA A 62 17.72 -8.24 11.66
CA ALA A 62 19.11 -7.82 11.83
C ALA A 62 19.57 -6.93 10.66
N ALA A 63 19.28 -7.31 9.42
CA ALA A 63 19.57 -6.50 8.25
C ALA A 63 18.88 -5.13 8.30
N ALA A 64 17.61 -5.07 8.69
CA ALA A 64 16.86 -3.83 8.82
C ALA A 64 17.43 -2.91 9.91
N VAL A 65 17.85 -3.47 11.05
CA VAL A 65 18.53 -2.72 12.12
C VAL A 65 19.85 -2.16 11.63
N VAL A 66 20.66 -2.95 10.92
CA VAL A 66 21.94 -2.50 10.36
C VAL A 66 21.71 -1.40 9.32
N ILE A 67 20.77 -1.57 8.39
CA ILE A 67 20.49 -0.57 7.34
C ILE A 67 20.01 0.75 7.96
N ASN A 68 19.08 0.70 8.92
CA ASN A 68 18.61 1.91 9.60
C ASN A 68 19.72 2.55 10.45
N GLY A 69 20.53 1.74 11.15
CA GLY A 69 21.67 2.24 11.91
C GLY A 69 22.71 2.93 11.03
N VAL A 70 23.08 2.33 9.89
CA VAL A 70 23.99 2.95 8.91
C VAL A 70 23.39 4.25 8.38
N ARG A 71 22.08 4.27 8.09
CA ARG A 71 21.37 5.46 7.60
C ARG A 71 21.38 6.61 8.59
N ASP A 72 21.21 6.32 9.88
CA ASP A 72 21.23 7.34 10.93
C ASP A 72 22.66 7.88 11.17
N LEU A 73 23.68 7.02 11.03
CA LEU A 73 25.09 7.41 11.17
C LEU A 73 25.65 8.19 9.96
N THR A 74 25.17 7.94 8.74
CA THR A 74 25.75 8.52 7.51
C THR A 74 25.35 9.96 7.20
N GLY A 75 24.57 10.62 8.07
CA GLY A 75 24.20 12.03 7.92
C GLY A 75 23.26 12.31 6.74
N LYS A 76 22.54 13.45 6.80
CA LYS A 76 21.42 13.81 5.90
C LYS A 76 21.75 13.79 4.40
N ARG A 77 23.03 13.87 4.02
CA ARG A 77 23.46 13.95 2.62
C ARG A 77 23.50 12.57 1.94
N TRP A 78 23.88 11.54 2.69
CA TRP A 78 23.99 10.16 2.20
C TRP A 78 22.77 9.31 2.58
N SER A 79 22.07 9.66 3.66
CA SER A 79 20.86 8.95 4.10
C SER A 79 19.70 9.00 3.09
N ARG A 80 19.68 10.00 2.19
CA ARG A 80 18.69 10.11 1.10
C ARG A 80 18.80 8.96 0.08
N PHE A 81 19.97 8.33 -0.06
CA PHE A 81 20.20 7.25 -1.02
C PHE A 81 19.96 5.85 -0.42
N ILE A 82 19.90 5.74 0.90
CA ILE A 82 19.70 4.45 1.57
C ILE A 82 18.19 4.15 1.62
N PRO A 83 17.71 3.06 1.03
CA PRO A 83 16.28 2.72 1.06
C PRO A 83 15.83 2.37 2.49
N VAL A 84 14.58 2.67 2.81
CA VAL A 84 13.98 2.30 4.11
C VAL A 84 13.52 0.85 4.02
N PRO A 85 14.00 -0.06 4.89
CA PRO A 85 13.56 -1.46 4.90
C PRO A 85 12.03 -1.62 4.96
N MET A 86 11.34 -0.77 5.73
CA MET A 86 9.87 -0.75 5.81
C MET A 86 9.21 -0.46 4.46
N ALA A 87 9.72 0.53 3.71
CA ALA A 87 9.18 0.88 2.40
C ALA A 87 9.46 -0.23 1.36
N MET A 88 10.59 -0.92 1.50
CA MET A 88 10.91 -2.06 0.63
C MET A 88 10.03 -3.29 0.90
N ALA A 89 9.60 -3.50 2.14
CA ALA A 89 8.75 -4.63 2.51
C ALA A 89 7.30 -4.51 2.01
N MET A 90 6.78 -3.28 1.91
CA MET A 90 5.40 -3.01 1.46
C MET A 90 5.00 -3.69 0.13
N PRO A 91 5.76 -3.57 -0.98
CA PRO A 91 5.38 -4.22 -2.24
C PRO A 91 5.45 -5.75 -2.19
N PHE A 92 6.22 -6.36 -1.29
CA PHE A 92 6.18 -7.81 -1.07
C PHE A 92 4.91 -8.27 -0.36
N TYR A 93 4.31 -7.39 0.45
CA TYR A 93 3.08 -7.67 1.21
C TYR A 93 1.81 -7.35 0.43
N ILE A 94 1.78 -6.21 -0.24
CA ILE A 94 0.60 -5.65 -0.91
C ILE A 94 0.57 -6.03 -2.40
N GLY A 95 1.74 -6.05 -3.05
CA GLY A 95 1.89 -6.34 -4.47
C GLY A 95 2.76 -5.32 -5.20
N ALA A 96 3.15 -5.66 -6.43
CA ALA A 96 4.05 -4.82 -7.24
C ALA A 96 3.41 -3.48 -7.68
N TYR A 97 2.08 -3.40 -7.72
CA TYR A 97 1.36 -2.17 -8.05
C TYR A 97 1.72 -1.01 -7.09
N PHE A 98 1.81 -1.31 -5.79
CA PHE A 98 2.22 -0.35 -4.77
C PHE A 98 3.61 0.26 -5.03
N ALA A 99 4.54 -0.54 -5.59
CA ALA A 99 5.85 -0.01 -5.99
C ALA A 99 5.75 0.97 -7.17
N ILE A 100 4.83 0.73 -8.11
CA ILE A 100 4.58 1.61 -9.26
C ILE A 100 3.98 2.92 -8.78
N ASP A 101 2.98 2.88 -7.92
CA ASP A 101 2.36 4.07 -7.32
C ASP A 101 3.37 4.90 -6.52
N MET A 102 4.23 4.25 -5.72
CA MET A 102 5.28 4.93 -4.97
C MET A 102 6.34 5.57 -5.89
N CYS A 103 6.69 4.92 -7.00
CA CYS A 103 7.60 5.49 -8.01
C CYS A 103 7.01 6.74 -8.67
N ILE A 104 5.75 6.66 -9.12
CA ILE A 104 5.06 7.77 -9.80
C ILE A 104 4.82 8.92 -8.81
N GLY A 105 4.36 8.63 -7.60
CA GLY A 105 4.20 9.64 -6.54
C GLY A 105 5.51 10.35 -6.21
N SER A 106 6.62 9.62 -6.15
CA SER A 106 7.95 10.21 -5.95
C SER A 106 8.40 11.08 -7.12
N LEU A 107 8.14 10.68 -8.37
CA LEU A 107 8.45 11.47 -9.56
C LEU A 107 7.66 12.79 -9.58
N VAL A 108 6.36 12.73 -9.29
CA VAL A 108 5.51 13.93 -9.20
C VAL A 108 6.04 14.89 -8.14
N LEU A 109 6.41 14.37 -6.96
CA LEU A 109 7.01 15.17 -5.90
C LEU A 109 8.35 15.78 -6.31
N LEU A 110 9.22 15.05 -7.02
CA LEU A 110 10.50 15.58 -7.49
C LEU A 110 10.32 16.72 -8.51
N VAL A 111 9.34 16.61 -9.40
CA VAL A 111 9.02 17.68 -10.38
C VAL A 111 8.44 18.89 -9.67
N TRP A 112 7.54 18.68 -8.70
CA TRP A 112 6.92 19.76 -7.94
C TRP A 112 7.92 20.46 -7.02
N GLU A 113 8.81 19.71 -6.36
CA GLU A 113 9.88 20.25 -5.51
C GLU A 113 10.87 21.11 -6.32
N LYS A 114 11.11 20.76 -7.60
CA LYS A 114 11.91 21.59 -8.53
C LYS A 114 11.22 22.88 -8.94
N ARG A 115 9.88 22.91 -8.98
CA ARG A 115 9.10 24.11 -9.34
C ARG A 115 8.88 25.04 -8.15
N ASN A 116 8.39 24.51 -7.03
CA ASN A 116 8.09 25.27 -5.81
C ASN A 116 8.21 24.40 -4.55
N LYS A 117 9.28 24.62 -3.76
CA LYS A 117 9.57 23.84 -2.55
C LYS A 117 8.55 24.03 -1.42
N THR A 118 7.96 25.23 -1.30
CA THR A 118 7.03 25.57 -0.22
C THR A 118 5.68 24.88 -0.43
N GLU A 119 5.14 24.96 -1.65
CA GLU A 119 3.92 24.28 -2.07
C GLU A 119 4.09 22.75 -2.01
N ALA A 120 5.22 22.23 -2.51
CA ALA A 120 5.49 20.80 -2.48
C ALA A 120 5.35 20.22 -1.06
N LYS A 121 5.91 20.90 -0.04
CA LYS A 121 5.82 20.44 1.35
C LYS A 121 4.39 20.40 1.88
N ALA A 122 3.51 21.30 1.44
CA ALA A 122 2.11 21.31 1.84
C ALA A 122 1.30 20.18 1.18
N PHE A 123 1.63 19.80 -0.06
CA PHE A 123 0.91 18.78 -0.82
C PHE A 123 1.48 17.36 -0.70
N ILE A 124 2.67 17.18 -0.13
CA ILE A 124 3.25 15.84 0.16
C ILE A 124 2.25 14.90 0.86
N PRO A 125 1.55 15.31 1.93
CA PRO A 125 0.62 14.42 2.63
C PRO A 125 -0.55 14.00 1.73
N ALA A 126 -1.07 14.92 0.90
CA ALA A 126 -2.17 14.65 -0.01
C ALA A 126 -1.75 13.68 -1.13
N ILE A 127 -0.58 13.91 -1.73
CA ILE A 127 0.00 13.04 -2.76
C ILE A 127 0.30 11.66 -2.18
N ALA A 128 0.90 11.58 -0.98
CA ALA A 128 1.16 10.31 -0.32
C ALA A 128 -0.14 9.57 0.01
N SER A 129 -1.16 10.24 0.55
CA SER A 129 -2.43 9.57 0.86
C SER A 129 -3.18 9.11 -0.38
N GLY A 130 -3.12 9.86 -1.49
CA GLY A 130 -3.87 9.57 -2.71
C GLY A 130 -3.18 8.56 -3.63
N LEU A 131 -1.88 8.74 -3.87
CA LEU A 131 -1.09 7.84 -4.72
C LEU A 131 -0.59 6.62 -3.95
N ILE A 132 -0.01 6.79 -2.75
CA ILE A 132 0.62 5.68 -2.03
C ILE A 132 -0.43 4.87 -1.23
N CYS A 133 -1.33 5.52 -0.50
CA CYS A 133 -2.32 4.81 0.33
C CYS A 133 -3.69 4.62 -0.33
N GLY A 134 -3.94 5.26 -1.47
CA GLY A 134 -5.28 5.39 -2.05
C GLY A 134 -5.47 4.70 -3.41
N GLU A 135 -4.44 4.02 -3.94
CA GLU A 135 -4.48 3.41 -5.29
C GLU A 135 -4.96 4.39 -6.36
N GLY A 136 -4.64 5.69 -6.21
CA GLY A 136 -5.27 6.74 -6.99
C GLY A 136 -5.06 6.59 -8.50
N ILE A 137 -3.96 5.97 -8.94
CA ILE A 137 -3.67 5.80 -10.36
C ILE A 137 -4.68 4.84 -11.01
N TRP A 138 -5.09 3.78 -10.32
CA TRP A 138 -6.02 2.79 -10.84
C TRP A 138 -7.46 2.97 -10.38
N SER A 139 -7.67 3.40 -9.15
CA SER A 139 -9.02 3.57 -8.58
C SER A 139 -9.72 4.84 -9.08
N LEU A 140 -9.00 5.92 -9.40
CA LEU A 140 -9.65 7.16 -9.86
C LEU A 140 -10.21 7.04 -11.28
N PRO A 141 -9.45 6.56 -12.30
CA PRO A 141 -9.98 6.44 -13.65
C PRO A 141 -11.12 5.42 -13.73
N SER A 142 -11.02 4.30 -13.01
CA SER A 142 -12.07 3.28 -12.95
C SER A 142 -13.36 3.85 -12.33
N SER A 143 -13.26 4.65 -11.26
CA SER A 143 -14.42 5.32 -10.66
C SER A 143 -15.08 6.33 -11.61
N ILE A 144 -14.28 7.10 -12.37
CA ILE A 144 -14.78 8.05 -13.36
C ILE A 144 -15.48 7.34 -14.52
N ILE A 145 -14.91 6.24 -15.02
CA ILE A 145 -15.49 5.43 -16.08
C ILE A 145 -16.80 4.77 -15.63
N ALA A 146 -16.85 4.27 -14.39
CA ALA A 146 -18.06 3.74 -13.77
C ALA A 146 -19.17 4.81 -13.65
N PHE A 147 -18.81 6.04 -13.26
CA PHE A 147 -19.75 7.16 -13.18
C PHE A 147 -20.25 7.62 -14.57
N ALA A 148 -19.41 7.51 -15.60
CA ALA A 148 -19.75 7.83 -16.98
C ALA A 148 -20.61 6.76 -17.69
N GLY A 149 -20.96 5.66 -17.00
CA GLY A 149 -21.82 4.60 -17.54
C GLY A 149 -21.21 3.78 -18.69
N ALA A 150 -19.90 3.93 -18.94
CA ALA A 150 -19.20 3.16 -19.98
C ALA A 150 -18.72 1.83 -19.40
N LYS A 151 -18.98 0.71 -20.11
CA LYS A 151 -18.39 -0.59 -19.77
C LYS A 151 -16.86 -0.43 -19.79
N PRO A 152 -16.13 -0.82 -18.73
CA PRO A 152 -14.68 -0.71 -18.72
C PRO A 152 -14.14 -1.51 -19.92
N PRO A 153 -13.31 -0.91 -20.81
CA PRO A 153 -12.69 -1.66 -21.88
C PRO A 153 -11.86 -2.78 -21.25
N PHE A 154 -11.95 -3.95 -21.88
CA PHE A 154 -11.68 -5.30 -21.40
C PHE A 154 -10.28 -5.63 -20.81
N CYS A 155 -9.47 -4.66 -20.40
CA CYS A 155 -8.11 -4.87 -19.88
C CYS A 155 -7.82 -4.20 -18.52
N LEU A 156 -8.81 -3.60 -17.85
CA LEU A 156 -8.69 -3.09 -16.47
C LEU A 156 -9.24 -4.07 -15.41
N LYS A 157 -9.62 -5.29 -15.80
CA LYS A 157 -9.68 -6.43 -14.86
C LYS A 157 -8.25 -6.87 -14.52
N LEU A 158 -7.46 -5.98 -13.93
CA LEU A 158 -6.37 -6.43 -13.08
C LEU A 158 -7.05 -7.02 -11.86
N LYS A 159 -7.22 -8.34 -11.93
CA LYS A 159 -7.71 -9.18 -10.85
C LYS A 159 -6.74 -8.98 -9.68
N PHE A 160 -7.14 -8.15 -8.73
CA PHE A 160 -6.54 -8.08 -7.40
C PHE A 160 -7.08 -9.23 -6.55
#